data_AF-A0A7W1GYD7-F1
#
_entry.id   AF-A0A7W1GYD7-F1
#
_cell.length_a   1.000
_cell.length_b   1.000
_cell.length_c   1.000
_cell.angle_alpha   90.00
_cell.angle_beta   90.00
_cell.angle_gamma   90.00
#
_symmetry.space_group_name_H-M   'P 1'
#
loop_
_entity.id
_entity.type
_entity.pdbx_description
1 polymer ?
#
loop_
_entity_poly.entity_id
_entity_poly.type
_entity_poly.pdbx_seq_one_letter_code
_entity_poly.pdbx_strand_id
1 'polypeptide(L)'
;MVIGVIAGLSLLFVWYTRKIWFFRDPDHLGTEQDDLVLRSPVYGRVAYIRRIENGSVESEKKGERILISDITKDDWPDKEGDGWLIGIAMTALDVHYQYSPMPATVCSIRHHAHGRNLPMFDLWEYVRITWLRRGVQLFAKKYVFENERQTMWLKGKEATIALVLIADKFVSKISTFVKDGDSVPAGGKLSFIGRGSQVDVVVRGQPDLLALVQVGQAVHGPSTVIARLRR
;
A
#
# COMPACT_ATOMS: atom_id res chain seq x y z
N MET A 1 -29.20 -26.96 19.10
CA MET A 1 -28.81 -25.79 19.91
C MET A 1 -27.39 -25.31 19.59
N VAL A 2 -26.37 -26.16 19.70
CA VAL A 2 -24.95 -25.79 19.45
C VAL A 2 -24.68 -25.21 18.05
N ILE A 3 -25.22 -25.83 17.00
CA ILE A 3 -25.03 -25.34 15.60
C ILE A 3 -25.60 -23.93 15.42
N GLY A 4 -26.77 -23.64 16.00
CA GLY A 4 -27.40 -22.32 15.92
C GLY A 4 -26.59 -21.24 16.64
N VAL A 5 -26.00 -21.57 17.79
CA VAL A 5 -25.11 -20.65 18.53
C VAL A 5 -23.85 -20.35 17.70
N ILE A 6 -23.22 -21.37 17.12
CA ILE A 6 -22.02 -21.19 16.27
C ILE A 6 -22.32 -20.32 15.05
N ALA A 7 -23.45 -20.58 14.37
CA ALA A 7 -23.87 -19.77 13.23
C ALA A 7 -24.13 -18.31 13.62
N GLY A 8 -24.82 -18.09 14.75
CA GLY A 8 -25.09 -16.76 15.28
C GLY A 8 -23.82 -15.98 15.62
N LEU A 9 -22.88 -16.61 16.32
CA LEU A 9 -21.57 -16.02 16.64
C LEU A 9 -20.75 -15.72 15.38
N SER A 10 -20.79 -16.59 14.37
CA SER A 10 -20.07 -16.38 13.11
C SER A 10 -20.63 -15.18 12.34
N LEU A 11 -21.96 -15.04 12.28
CA LEU A 11 -22.61 -13.88 11.66
C LEU A 11 -22.28 -12.59 12.40
N LEU A 12 -22.31 -12.61 13.74
CA LEU A 12 -21.94 -11.47 14.57
C LEU A 12 -20.47 -11.08 14.34
N PHE A 13 -19.57 -12.05 14.28
CA PHE A 13 -18.16 -11.82 14.01
C PHE A 13 -17.93 -11.18 12.64
N VAL A 14 -18.58 -11.69 11.58
CA VAL A 14 -18.49 -11.12 10.23
C VAL A 14 -19.09 -9.71 10.21
N TRP A 15 -20.20 -9.48 10.90
CA TRP A 15 -20.81 -8.16 10.99
C TRP A 15 -19.89 -7.16 11.71
N TYR A 16 -19.37 -7.54 12.89
CA TYR A 16 -18.47 -6.71 13.69
C TYR A 16 -17.20 -6.35 12.91
N THR A 17 -16.55 -7.35 12.31
CA THR A 17 -15.31 -7.14 11.55
C THR A 17 -15.52 -6.18 10.38
N ARG A 18 -16.65 -6.29 9.66
CA ARG A 18 -16.94 -5.48 8.48
C ARG A 18 -17.54 -4.10 8.76
N LYS A 19 -18.22 -3.91 9.89
CA LYS A 19 -18.96 -2.68 10.19
C LYS A 19 -18.33 -1.82 11.27
N ILE A 20 -17.53 -2.42 12.15
CA ILE A 20 -16.93 -1.73 13.28
C ILE A 20 -15.40 -1.80 13.18
N TRP A 21 -14.82 -3.00 13.24
CA TRP A 21 -13.37 -3.19 13.27
C TRP A 21 -12.65 -2.58 12.05
N PHE A 22 -13.22 -2.76 10.86
CA PHE A 22 -12.67 -2.25 9.60
C PHE A 22 -12.45 -0.72 9.63
N PHE A 23 -13.32 0.02 10.32
CA PHE A 23 -13.33 1.49 10.36
C PHE A 23 -12.57 2.06 11.56
N ARG A 24 -11.83 1.22 12.30
CA ARG A 24 -10.99 1.71 13.40
C ARG A 24 -9.90 2.64 12.87
N ASP A 25 -9.60 3.65 13.66
CA ASP A 25 -8.70 4.74 13.32
C ASP A 25 -7.72 4.96 14.47
N PRO A 26 -6.58 4.22 14.51
CA PRO A 26 -5.59 4.39 15.55
C PRO A 26 -4.89 5.75 15.46
N ASP A 27 -4.53 6.30 16.62
CA ASP A 27 -3.79 7.56 16.71
C ASP A 27 -2.29 7.37 16.44
N HIS A 28 -1.72 8.30 15.67
CA HIS A 28 -0.33 8.32 15.23
C HIS A 28 0.34 9.69 15.39
N LEU A 29 -0.23 10.60 16.20
CA LEU A 29 0.30 11.94 16.45
C LEU A 29 1.75 11.96 16.97
N GLY A 30 2.22 10.88 17.62
CA GLY A 30 3.58 10.74 18.16
C GLY A 30 4.61 10.14 17.20
N THR A 31 4.33 10.07 15.90
CA THR A 31 5.27 9.48 14.94
C THR A 31 6.54 10.32 14.85
N GLU A 32 7.70 9.69 15.00
CA GLU A 32 9.00 10.34 14.87
C GLU A 32 9.22 10.87 13.45
N GLN A 33 9.65 12.13 13.38
CA GLN A 33 9.91 12.86 12.14
C GLN A 33 11.39 12.70 11.77
N ASP A 34 11.69 11.86 10.78
CA ASP A 34 13.03 11.61 10.28
C ASP A 34 13.01 11.61 8.74
N ASP A 35 13.80 12.49 8.14
CA ASP A 35 13.90 12.67 6.69
C ASP A 35 14.60 11.49 5.98
N LEU A 36 15.32 10.64 6.72
CA LEU A 36 16.07 9.50 6.18
C LEU A 36 15.35 8.16 6.35
N VAL A 37 14.16 8.16 6.95
CA VAL A 37 13.43 6.95 7.27
C VAL A 37 12.09 6.93 6.54
N LEU A 38 11.82 5.83 5.85
CA LEU A 38 10.50 5.54 5.30
C LEU A 38 9.77 4.59 6.23
N ARG A 39 8.60 5.03 6.70
CA ARG A 39 7.68 4.24 7.50
C ARG A 39 6.62 3.58 6.62
N SER A 40 6.03 2.50 7.10
CA SER A 40 4.94 1.86 6.39
C SER A 40 3.75 2.82 6.28
N PRO A 41 3.19 3.05 5.08
CA PRO A 41 2.01 3.91 4.94
C PRO A 41 0.73 3.24 5.44
N VAL A 42 0.73 1.91 5.65
CA VAL A 42 -0.49 1.13 5.93
C VAL A 42 -0.23 -0.02 6.88
N TYR A 43 -1.31 -0.57 7.44
CA TYR A 43 -1.28 -1.85 8.14
C TYR A 43 -1.38 -2.97 7.13
N GLY A 44 -0.58 -4.02 7.29
CA GLY A 44 -0.66 -5.17 6.41
C GLY A 44 0.57 -6.05 6.43
N ARG A 45 0.90 -6.61 5.28
CA ARG A 45 2.02 -7.54 5.10
C ARG A 45 2.77 -7.23 3.82
N VAL A 46 4.10 -7.20 3.89
CA VAL A 46 4.94 -6.94 2.72
C VAL A 46 4.73 -8.06 1.70
N ALA A 47 4.23 -7.70 0.52
CA ALA A 47 3.96 -8.64 -0.57
C ALA A 47 5.18 -8.84 -1.47
N TYR A 48 5.92 -7.77 -1.75
CA TYR A 48 7.14 -7.79 -2.56
C TYR A 48 8.00 -6.57 -2.28
N ILE A 49 9.29 -6.74 -2.53
CA ILE A 49 10.31 -5.68 -2.55
C ILE A 49 11.07 -5.89 -3.87
N ARG A 50 11.15 -4.85 -4.70
CA ARG A 50 11.76 -4.91 -6.03
C ARG A 50 12.61 -3.68 -6.27
N ARG A 51 13.77 -3.89 -6.90
CA ARG A 51 14.62 -2.80 -7.40
C ARG A 51 14.05 -2.33 -8.74
N ILE A 52 13.95 -1.02 -8.89
CA ILE A 52 13.57 -0.36 -10.13
C ILE A 52 14.86 -0.08 -10.88
N GLU A 53 14.93 -0.54 -12.12
CA GLU A 53 16.05 -0.32 -13.03
C GLU A 53 15.52 0.16 -14.37
N ASN A 54 16.02 1.30 -14.85
CA ASN A 54 15.60 1.92 -16.11
C ASN A 54 14.07 2.07 -16.21
N GLY A 55 13.41 2.51 -15.13
CA GLY A 55 11.95 2.70 -15.09
C GLY A 55 11.13 1.41 -15.13
N SER A 56 11.73 0.26 -14.87
CA SER A 56 11.05 -1.04 -14.88
C SER A 56 11.42 -1.93 -13.68
N VAL A 57 10.57 -2.90 -13.38
CA VAL A 57 10.82 -3.96 -12.41
C VAL A 57 10.67 -5.32 -13.07
N GLU A 58 11.62 -6.24 -12.83
CA GLU A 58 11.58 -7.58 -13.43
C GLU A 58 10.71 -8.56 -12.64
N SER A 59 9.90 -9.34 -13.36
CA SER A 59 9.11 -10.43 -12.81
C SER A 59 9.81 -11.78 -12.94
N GLU A 60 10.19 -12.36 -11.79
CA GLU A 60 10.85 -13.68 -11.68
C GLU A 60 10.12 -14.81 -12.42
N LYS A 61 8.79 -14.73 -12.55
CA LYS A 61 7.96 -15.83 -13.07
C LYS A 61 7.86 -15.88 -14.59
N LYS A 62 8.28 -14.83 -15.30
CA LYS A 62 8.15 -14.75 -16.77
C LYS A 62 9.22 -13.93 -17.49
N GLY A 63 10.11 -13.25 -16.79
CA GLY A 63 10.99 -12.25 -17.41
C GLY A 63 10.23 -11.05 -18.01
N GLU A 64 8.92 -10.94 -17.75
CA GLU A 64 8.11 -9.79 -18.15
C GLU A 64 8.57 -8.57 -17.33
N ARG A 65 9.04 -7.54 -18.04
CA ARG A 65 9.37 -6.24 -17.48
C ARG A 65 8.09 -5.44 -17.32
N ILE A 66 7.85 -4.95 -16.11
CA ILE A 66 6.71 -4.10 -15.80
C ILE A 66 7.22 -2.68 -15.68
N LEU A 67 6.67 -1.77 -16.48
CA LEU A 67 7.04 -0.36 -16.40
C LEU A 67 6.46 0.26 -15.13
N ILE A 68 7.22 1.14 -14.50
CA ILE A 68 6.72 1.88 -13.33
C ILE A 68 5.56 2.79 -13.71
N SER A 69 5.59 3.36 -14.92
CA SER A 69 4.47 4.13 -15.47
C SER A 69 3.18 3.30 -15.59
N ASP A 70 3.25 1.98 -15.78
CA ASP A 70 2.08 1.11 -15.78
C ASP A 70 1.50 0.92 -14.37
N ILE A 71 2.34 0.98 -13.34
CA ILE A 71 1.97 0.88 -11.92
C ILE A 71 1.42 2.22 -11.44
N THR A 72 2.15 3.32 -11.63
CA THR A 72 1.78 4.67 -11.18
C THR A 72 0.65 5.28 -12.03
N LYS A 73 0.48 4.84 -13.28
CA LYS A 73 -0.36 5.49 -14.30
C LYS A 73 -0.02 6.97 -14.52
N ASP A 74 1.23 7.31 -14.25
CA ASP A 74 1.79 8.65 -14.34
C ASP A 74 3.23 8.57 -14.86
N ASP A 75 3.75 9.69 -15.38
CA ASP A 75 5.06 9.73 -16.01
C ASP A 75 6.18 9.41 -15.01
N TRP A 76 7.11 8.53 -15.43
CA TRP A 76 8.34 8.24 -14.69
C TRP A 76 9.49 8.95 -15.39
N PRO A 77 10.13 9.96 -14.77
CA PRO A 77 11.21 10.68 -15.44
C PRO A 77 12.44 9.79 -15.60
N ASP A 78 12.84 9.53 -16.84
CA ASP A 78 13.94 8.62 -17.24
C ASP A 78 15.30 8.92 -16.60
N LYS A 79 15.51 10.14 -16.05
CA LYS A 79 16.81 10.64 -15.59
C LYS A 79 17.11 10.48 -14.10
N GLU A 80 16.14 10.10 -13.28
CA GLU A 80 16.33 9.82 -11.83
C GLU A 80 16.10 8.32 -11.51
N GLY A 81 16.32 7.47 -12.53
CA GLY A 81 15.50 6.30 -12.87
C GLY A 81 15.61 5.02 -12.04
N ASP A 82 16.50 4.96 -11.06
CA ASP A 82 16.66 3.78 -10.20
C ASP A 82 16.10 4.03 -8.80
N GLY A 83 15.55 2.98 -8.22
CA GLY A 83 14.84 3.10 -6.95
C GLY A 83 14.25 1.79 -6.50
N TRP A 84 13.17 1.86 -5.73
CA TRP A 84 12.56 0.69 -5.11
C TRP A 84 11.05 0.73 -5.16
N LEU A 85 10.46 -0.45 -5.35
CA LEU A 85 9.03 -0.70 -5.28
C LEU A 85 8.77 -1.66 -4.12
N ILE A 86 7.95 -1.22 -3.15
CA ILE A 86 7.56 -2.01 -1.98
C ILE A 86 6.04 -2.12 -1.97
N GLY A 87 5.52 -3.32 -2.24
CA GLY A 87 4.08 -3.59 -2.19
C GLY A 87 3.66 -4.11 -0.83
N ILE A 88 2.62 -3.53 -0.24
CA ILE A 88 2.09 -3.92 1.07
C ILE A 88 0.63 -4.31 0.91
N ALA A 89 0.32 -5.56 1.23
CA ALA A 89 -0.99 -6.14 1.12
C ALA A 89 -1.79 -6.00 2.42
N MET A 90 -3.05 -5.63 2.29
CA MET A 90 -4.00 -5.37 3.36
C MET A 90 -5.18 -6.35 3.27
N THR A 91 -5.64 -6.84 4.41
CA THR A 91 -6.82 -7.68 4.57
C THR A 91 -7.93 -6.88 5.22
N ALA A 92 -9.18 -7.38 5.21
CA ALA A 92 -10.28 -6.68 5.90
C ALA A 92 -10.10 -6.55 7.42
N LEU A 93 -9.11 -7.24 8.00
CA LEU A 93 -8.76 -7.12 9.42
C LEU A 93 -7.75 -6.00 9.67
N ASP A 94 -7.15 -5.41 8.64
CA ASP A 94 -6.16 -4.33 8.75
C ASP A 94 -6.83 -2.94 8.80
N VAL A 95 -6.08 -1.92 9.22
CA VAL A 95 -6.55 -0.52 9.24
C VAL A 95 -6.44 0.00 7.81
N HIS A 96 -7.52 0.58 7.28
CA HIS A 96 -7.57 1.01 5.88
C HIS A 96 -7.34 2.50 5.67
N TYR A 97 -6.79 3.18 6.68
CA TYR A 97 -6.22 4.50 6.54
C TYR A 97 -4.80 4.39 5.97
N GLN A 98 -4.44 5.34 5.11
CA GLN A 98 -3.10 5.50 4.60
C GLN A 98 -2.47 6.71 5.27
N TYR A 99 -1.22 6.57 5.66
CA TYR A 99 -0.44 7.57 6.38
C TYR A 99 0.79 7.97 5.58
N SER A 100 1.28 9.19 5.80
CA SER A 100 2.53 9.64 5.20
C SER A 100 3.72 8.86 5.75
N PRO A 101 4.54 8.20 4.90
CA PRO A 101 5.74 7.46 5.32
C PRO A 101 6.83 8.33 5.97
N MET A 102 6.85 9.61 5.62
CA MET A 102 7.88 10.58 6.02
C MET A 102 7.25 11.99 6.04
N PRO A 103 7.92 13.00 6.63
CA PRO A 103 7.52 14.38 6.43
C PRO A 103 7.60 14.73 4.94
N ALA A 104 6.53 15.27 4.36
CA ALA A 104 6.48 15.52 2.93
C ALA A 104 5.50 16.64 2.55
N THR A 105 5.67 17.16 1.34
CA THR A 105 4.67 17.96 0.65
C THR A 105 3.97 17.09 -0.38
N VAL A 106 2.63 17.16 -0.44
CA VAL A 106 1.82 16.49 -1.45
C VAL A 106 2.00 17.24 -2.78
N CYS A 107 2.65 16.61 -3.75
CA CYS A 107 2.91 17.23 -5.05
C CYS A 107 1.72 17.09 -6.00
N SER A 108 1.14 15.90 -6.06
CA SER A 108 0.01 15.62 -6.93
C SER A 108 -0.77 14.41 -6.45
N ILE A 109 -2.09 14.47 -6.64
CA ILE A 109 -3.00 13.34 -6.47
C ILE A 109 -3.67 13.08 -7.81
N ARG A 110 -3.58 11.84 -8.29
CA ARG A 110 -4.17 11.40 -9.56
C ARG A 110 -5.04 10.17 -9.32
N HIS A 111 -6.30 10.27 -9.70
CA HIS A 111 -7.26 9.17 -9.59
C HIS A 111 -7.50 8.58 -10.98
N HIS A 112 -7.23 7.29 -11.12
CA HIS A 112 -7.51 6.53 -12.33
C HIS A 112 -8.65 5.55 -12.04
N ALA A 113 -9.86 5.93 -12.45
CA ALA A 113 -11.03 5.07 -12.36
C ALA A 113 -10.98 3.97 -13.43
N HIS A 114 -11.43 2.78 -13.09
CA HIS A 114 -11.67 1.71 -14.06
C HIS A 114 -13.07 1.15 -13.89
N GLY A 115 -13.72 0.80 -15.01
CA GLY A 115 -15.14 0.42 -15.01
C GLY A 115 -15.43 -0.90 -14.29
N ARG A 116 -14.45 -1.81 -14.17
CA ARG A 116 -14.61 -3.07 -13.45
C ARG A 116 -13.30 -3.53 -12.81
N ASN A 117 -13.26 -3.53 -11.48
CA ASN A 117 -12.12 -4.03 -10.73
C ASN A 117 -12.09 -5.57 -10.68
N LEU A 118 -10.91 -6.16 -10.73
CA LEU A 118 -10.64 -7.59 -10.55
C LEU A 118 -10.41 -7.93 -9.07
N PRO A 119 -10.71 -9.17 -8.63
CA PRO A 119 -10.43 -9.59 -7.26
C PRO A 119 -8.92 -9.71 -7.03
N MET A 120 -8.44 -9.11 -5.96
CA MET A 120 -7.01 -9.09 -5.64
C MET A 120 -6.49 -10.40 -5.03
N PHE A 121 -7.33 -11.05 -4.23
CA PHE A 121 -7.05 -12.34 -3.62
C PHE A 121 -8.04 -13.40 -4.12
N ASP A 122 -7.56 -14.61 -4.35
CA ASP A 122 -8.46 -15.76 -4.29
C ASP A 122 -8.81 -16.12 -2.83
N LEU A 123 -9.81 -16.99 -2.63
CA LEU A 123 -10.27 -17.36 -1.29
C LEU A 123 -9.15 -17.97 -0.43
N TRP A 124 -8.28 -18.80 -1.03
CA TRP A 124 -7.22 -19.47 -0.32
C TRP A 124 -6.07 -18.52 0.02
N GLU A 125 -5.70 -17.63 -0.90
CA GLU A 125 -4.77 -16.54 -0.67
C GLU A 125 -5.24 -15.65 0.48
N TYR A 126 -6.54 -15.30 0.48
CA TYR A 126 -7.15 -14.53 1.55
C TYR A 126 -7.05 -15.26 2.90
N VAL A 127 -7.31 -16.57 2.93
CA VAL A 127 -7.15 -17.39 4.15
C VAL A 127 -5.69 -17.45 4.59
N ARG A 128 -4.75 -17.61 3.65
CA ARG A 128 -3.31 -17.68 3.94
C ARG A 128 -2.79 -16.39 4.56
N ILE A 129 -3.12 -15.24 4.01
CA ILE A 129 -2.64 -13.95 4.51
C ILE A 129 -3.33 -13.56 5.83
N THR A 130 -4.65 -13.78 5.93
CA THR A 130 -5.47 -13.34 7.07
C THR A 130 -5.32 -14.25 8.28
N TRP A 131 -5.48 -15.57 8.07
CA TRP A 131 -5.56 -16.54 9.17
C TRP A 131 -4.25 -17.29 9.39
N LEU A 132 -3.56 -17.68 8.32
CA LEU A 132 -2.27 -18.39 8.44
C LEU A 132 -1.07 -17.45 8.56
N ARG A 133 -1.27 -16.13 8.40
CA ARG A 133 -0.23 -15.09 8.43
C ARG A 133 0.94 -15.37 7.47
N ARG A 134 0.67 -16.06 6.37
CA ARG A 134 1.67 -16.40 5.33
C ARG A 134 1.62 -15.37 4.20
N GLY A 135 2.78 -15.04 3.65
CA GLY A 135 2.88 -14.23 2.44
C GLY A 135 2.17 -14.86 1.25
N VAL A 136 1.70 -14.01 0.34
CA VAL A 136 1.05 -14.36 -0.92
C VAL A 136 1.73 -13.60 -2.06
N GLN A 137 1.89 -14.26 -3.20
CA GLN A 137 2.58 -13.67 -4.35
C GLN A 137 1.58 -12.84 -5.16
N LEU A 138 1.63 -11.53 -4.95
CA LEU A 138 0.70 -10.56 -5.56
C LEU A 138 1.31 -9.82 -6.76
N PHE A 139 2.64 -9.89 -6.90
CA PHE A 139 3.35 -9.22 -7.99
C PHE A 139 2.95 -9.79 -9.36
N ALA A 140 2.87 -8.91 -10.37
CA ALA A 140 2.55 -9.23 -11.77
C ALA A 140 1.17 -9.84 -12.04
N LYS A 141 0.21 -9.71 -11.10
CA LYS A 141 -1.19 -10.09 -11.37
C LYS A 141 -1.93 -8.97 -12.10
N LYS A 142 -2.90 -9.34 -12.95
CA LYS A 142 -3.65 -8.41 -13.83
C LYS A 142 -4.27 -7.21 -13.12
N TYR A 143 -4.73 -7.37 -11.88
CA TYR A 143 -5.33 -6.27 -11.12
C TYR A 143 -4.35 -5.12 -10.83
N VAL A 144 -3.03 -5.40 -10.80
CA VAL A 144 -1.99 -4.37 -10.62
C VAL A 144 -2.02 -3.37 -11.77
N PHE A 145 -2.66 -3.69 -12.91
CA PHE A 145 -2.76 -2.82 -14.08
C PHE A 145 -4.17 -2.34 -14.39
N GLU A 146 -5.19 -3.16 -14.05
CA GLU A 146 -6.58 -2.93 -14.44
C GLU A 146 -7.41 -2.30 -13.33
N ASN A 147 -7.07 -2.49 -12.06
CA ASN A 147 -7.90 -1.96 -10.99
C ASN A 147 -7.77 -0.45 -10.87
N GLU A 148 -8.88 0.17 -10.47
CA GLU A 148 -8.95 1.54 -10.00
C GLU A 148 -7.85 1.81 -8.99
N ARG A 149 -7.20 2.96 -9.14
CA ARG A 149 -6.12 3.36 -8.25
C ARG A 149 -6.06 4.86 -8.07
N GLN A 150 -5.45 5.25 -6.98
CA GLN A 150 -5.05 6.62 -6.76
C GLN A 150 -3.55 6.68 -6.50
N THR A 151 -2.85 7.52 -7.26
CA THR A 151 -1.42 7.76 -7.10
C THR A 151 -1.25 9.11 -6.41
N MET A 152 -0.54 9.11 -5.29
CA MET A 152 -0.15 10.33 -4.56
C MET A 152 1.35 10.48 -4.61
N TRP A 153 1.85 11.57 -5.19
CA TRP A 153 3.25 11.92 -5.16
C TRP A 153 3.55 12.78 -3.93
N LEU A 154 4.52 12.34 -3.14
CA LEU A 154 4.97 12.99 -1.92
C LEU A 154 6.45 13.34 -2.08
N LYS A 155 6.79 14.61 -1.91
CA LYS A 155 8.16 15.10 -1.93
C LYS A 155 8.63 15.33 -0.49
N GLY A 156 9.52 14.46 -0.04
CA GLY A 156 10.30 14.67 1.18
C GLY A 156 11.57 15.45 0.87
N LYS A 157 12.40 15.62 1.89
CA LYS A 157 13.68 16.32 1.76
C LYS A 157 14.71 15.52 0.95
N GLU A 158 14.78 14.21 1.18
CA GLU A 158 15.84 13.33 0.65
C GLU A 158 15.34 12.41 -0.48
N ALA A 159 14.02 12.27 -0.65
CA ALA A 159 13.43 11.45 -1.70
C ALA A 159 12.05 11.97 -2.14
N THR A 160 11.69 11.63 -3.36
CA THR A 160 10.30 11.71 -3.83
C THR A 160 9.74 10.30 -3.91
N ILE A 161 8.55 10.10 -3.34
CA ILE A 161 7.87 8.81 -3.35
C ILE A 161 6.49 8.93 -4.00
N ALA A 162 6.04 7.87 -4.65
CA ALA A 162 4.66 7.69 -5.03
C ALA A 162 4.01 6.63 -4.14
N LEU A 163 2.86 6.96 -3.56
CA LEU A 163 1.95 6.00 -2.95
C LEU A 163 0.89 5.64 -3.97
N VAL A 164 0.85 4.39 -4.40
CA VAL A 164 -0.16 3.88 -5.34
C VAL A 164 -1.15 3.03 -4.55
N LEU A 165 -2.36 3.55 -4.40
CA LEU A 165 -3.44 2.95 -3.65
C LEU A 165 -4.28 2.13 -4.62
N ILE A 166 -4.25 0.81 -4.51
CA ILE A 166 -4.93 -0.09 -5.44
C ILE A 166 -6.22 -0.59 -4.80
N ALA A 167 -7.33 -0.23 -5.43
CA ALA A 167 -8.66 -0.66 -5.02
C ALA A 167 -8.96 -2.09 -5.49
N ASP A 168 -9.82 -2.82 -4.77
CA ASP A 168 -10.29 -4.18 -5.13
C ASP A 168 -11.63 -4.15 -5.89
N LYS A 169 -12.13 -5.31 -6.36
CA LYS A 169 -13.36 -5.52 -7.14
C LYS A 169 -14.61 -4.72 -6.69
N PHE A 170 -14.75 -4.46 -5.40
CA PHE A 170 -15.98 -3.95 -4.78
C PHE A 170 -15.85 -2.52 -4.24
N VAL A 171 -15.09 -1.69 -4.94
CA VAL A 171 -14.59 -0.41 -4.42
C VAL A 171 -14.88 0.70 -5.42
N SER A 172 -15.47 1.77 -4.93
CA SER A 172 -15.71 3.01 -5.67
C SER A 172 -15.44 4.26 -4.83
N LYS A 173 -14.68 4.11 -3.73
CA LYS A 173 -14.51 5.17 -2.72
C LYS A 173 -13.13 5.08 -2.04
N ILE A 174 -12.11 5.63 -2.70
CA ILE A 174 -10.95 6.18 -1.99
C ILE A 174 -11.36 7.57 -1.50
N SER A 175 -11.35 7.78 -0.20
CA SER A 175 -11.62 9.09 0.41
C SER A 175 -10.29 9.75 0.74
N THR A 176 -10.01 10.87 0.09
CA THR A 176 -8.76 11.62 0.26
C THR A 176 -8.97 12.77 1.24
N PHE A 177 -8.05 12.96 2.18
CA PHE A 177 -8.14 13.98 3.24
C PHE A 177 -7.18 15.15 3.06
N VAL A 178 -6.28 15.06 2.08
CA VAL A 178 -5.27 16.08 1.73
C VAL A 178 -5.46 16.55 0.30
N LYS A 179 -4.81 17.65 -0.08
CA LYS A 179 -4.80 18.19 -1.44
C LYS A 179 -3.39 18.53 -1.89
N ASP A 180 -3.22 18.72 -3.19
CA ASP A 180 -1.97 19.20 -3.79
C ASP A 180 -1.50 20.48 -3.08
N GLY A 181 -0.22 20.50 -2.69
CA GLY A 181 0.44 21.58 -1.95
C GLY A 181 0.41 21.44 -0.41
N ASP A 182 -0.37 20.53 0.15
CA ASP A 182 -0.41 20.34 1.61
C ASP A 182 0.92 19.77 2.13
N SER A 183 1.35 20.26 3.30
CA SER A 183 2.47 19.68 4.05
C SER A 183 1.94 18.72 5.10
N VAL A 184 2.48 17.51 5.12
CA VAL A 184 2.06 16.42 6.01
C VAL A 184 3.25 15.92 6.84
N PRO A 185 3.09 15.70 8.16
CA PRO A 185 4.11 15.05 8.96
C PRO A 185 4.16 13.55 8.65
N ALA A 186 5.25 12.88 9.00
CA ALA A 186 5.26 11.42 9.07
C ALA A 186 4.13 10.93 9.99
N GLY A 187 3.38 9.93 9.55
CA GLY A 187 2.18 9.46 10.24
C GLY A 187 0.92 10.30 10.04
N GLY A 188 1.02 11.44 9.34
CA GLY A 188 -0.13 12.24 8.94
C GLY A 188 -1.07 11.43 8.05
N LYS A 189 -2.37 11.51 8.32
CA LYS A 189 -3.41 10.77 7.59
C LYS A 189 -3.64 11.37 6.21
N LEU A 190 -3.57 10.54 5.17
CA LEU A 190 -3.67 10.96 3.76
C LEU A 190 -5.03 10.60 3.15
N SER A 191 -5.48 9.37 3.39
CA SER A 191 -6.69 8.85 2.77
C SER A 191 -7.25 7.65 3.54
N PHE A 192 -8.42 7.21 3.10
CA PHE A 192 -9.08 5.99 3.52
C PHE A 192 -9.56 5.20 2.32
N ILE A 193 -9.27 3.90 2.30
CA ILE A 193 -9.70 2.98 1.25
C ILE A 193 -10.88 2.15 1.80
N GLY A 194 -12.10 2.45 1.36
CA GLY A 194 -13.32 1.83 1.91
C GLY A 194 -13.44 0.33 1.71
N ARG A 195 -12.64 -0.22 0.81
CA ARG A 195 -12.30 -1.63 0.58
C ARG A 195 -11.13 -1.59 -0.39
N GLY A 196 -10.11 -2.39 -0.21
CA GLY A 196 -8.92 -2.34 -1.05
C GLY A 196 -7.77 -2.96 -0.30
N SER A 197 -6.81 -3.45 -1.05
CA SER A 197 -6.04 -4.57 -0.56
C SER A 197 -4.55 -4.40 -0.77
N GLN A 198 -4.11 -3.30 -1.37
CA GLN A 198 -2.68 -3.04 -1.55
C GLN A 198 -2.35 -1.56 -1.64
N VAL A 199 -1.22 -1.20 -1.03
CA VAL A 199 -0.53 0.07 -1.27
C VAL A 199 0.89 -0.23 -1.71
N ASP A 200 1.27 0.34 -2.85
CA ASP A 200 2.63 0.29 -3.34
C ASP A 200 3.35 1.59 -3.00
N VAL A 201 4.55 1.46 -2.44
CA VAL A 201 5.48 2.56 -2.19
C VAL A 201 6.55 2.51 -3.26
N VAL A 202 6.53 3.50 -4.15
CA VAL A 202 7.53 3.69 -5.19
C VAL A 202 8.49 4.77 -4.71
N VAL A 203 9.76 4.44 -4.55
CA VAL A 203 10.81 5.37 -4.09
C VAL A 203 11.71 5.70 -5.28
N ARG A 204 11.84 7.00 -5.59
CA ARG A 204 12.63 7.49 -6.73
C ARG A 204 14.01 7.98 -6.29
N GLY A 205 15.03 7.77 -7.12
CA GLY A 205 16.37 8.34 -6.95
C GLY A 205 17.14 7.80 -5.75
N GLN A 206 16.80 6.58 -5.30
CA GLN A 206 17.35 5.98 -4.09
C GLN A 206 17.81 4.53 -4.35
N PRO A 207 18.77 4.30 -5.26
CA PRO A 207 19.21 2.94 -5.63
C PRO A 207 19.81 2.17 -4.46
N ASP A 208 20.51 2.86 -3.55
CA ASP A 208 21.20 2.28 -2.39
C ASP A 208 20.36 2.24 -1.10
N LEU A 209 19.04 2.44 -1.23
CA LEU A 209 18.10 2.33 -0.13
C LEU A 209 18.27 0.99 0.60
N LEU A 210 18.30 1.06 1.93
CA LEU A 210 18.35 -0.12 2.77
C LEU A 210 16.92 -0.52 3.15
N ALA A 211 16.42 -1.61 2.58
CA ALA A 211 15.17 -2.21 3.02
C ALA A 211 15.34 -2.81 4.43
N LEU A 212 14.47 -2.44 5.35
CA LEU A 212 14.49 -2.88 6.76
C LEU A 212 13.38 -3.89 7.08
N VAL A 213 12.68 -4.36 6.04
CA VAL A 213 11.62 -5.37 6.12
C VAL A 213 11.84 -6.47 5.10
N GLN A 214 11.22 -7.62 5.33
CA GLN A 214 11.27 -8.78 4.44
C GLN A 214 9.89 -9.11 3.87
N VAL A 215 9.86 -9.80 2.72
CA VAL A 215 8.62 -10.31 2.13
C VAL A 215 7.91 -11.25 3.12
N GLY A 216 6.62 -11.04 3.33
CA GLY A 216 5.79 -11.77 4.29
C GLY A 216 5.78 -11.18 5.72
N GLN A 217 6.64 -10.20 6.02
CA GLN A 217 6.66 -9.51 7.30
C GLN A 217 5.40 -8.66 7.50
N ALA A 218 4.82 -8.71 8.69
CA ALA A 218 3.72 -7.83 9.08
C ALA A 218 4.24 -6.42 9.38
N VAL A 219 3.52 -5.40 8.93
CA VAL A 219 3.86 -3.98 9.09
C VAL A 219 2.66 -3.22 9.60
N HIS A 220 2.90 -2.20 10.42
CA HIS A 220 1.89 -1.33 11.00
C HIS A 220 2.25 0.10 10.64
N GLY A 221 1.45 0.75 9.81
CA GLY A 221 1.71 2.13 9.42
C GLY A 221 1.26 3.12 10.48
N PRO A 222 2.07 4.12 10.86
CA PRO A 222 3.45 4.42 10.49
C PRO A 222 4.50 3.86 11.47
N SER A 223 4.12 3.02 12.43
CA SER A 223 5.04 2.54 13.48
C SER A 223 6.20 1.69 12.93
N THR A 224 5.99 0.92 11.87
CA THR A 224 7.02 0.08 11.27
C THR A 224 7.86 0.87 10.27
N VAL A 225 9.17 0.94 10.51
CA VAL A 225 10.14 1.43 9.54
C VAL A 225 10.33 0.37 8.45
N ILE A 226 10.10 0.75 7.18
CA ILE A 226 10.23 -0.15 6.03
C ILE A 226 11.57 0.00 5.32
N ALA A 227 12.17 1.18 5.35
CA ALA A 227 13.44 1.44 4.70
C ALA A 227 14.17 2.64 5.29
N ARG A 228 15.49 2.69 5.05
CA ARG A 228 16.35 3.84 5.31
C ARG A 228 16.93 4.35 3.99
N LEU A 229 16.76 5.64 3.74
CA LEU A 229 17.32 6.34 2.60
C LEU A 229 18.84 6.50 2.76
N ARG A 230 19.57 6.59 1.65
CA ARG A 230 20.99 6.96 1.65
C ARG A 230 21.12 8.42 1.22
N ARG A 231 22.03 9.13 1.87
CA ARG A 231 22.47 10.47 1.48
C ARG A 231 23.49 10.39 0.36
#